data_AF-X8BDY7-F1
#
_entry.id   AF-X8BDY7-F1
#
_cell.length_a   1.000
_cell.length_b   1.000
_cell.length_c   1.000
_cell.angle_alpha   90.00
_cell.angle_beta   90.00
_cell.angle_gamma   90.00
#
_symmetry.space_group_name_H-M   'P 1'
#
loop_
_entity.id
_entity.type
_entity.pdbx_description
1 polymer ?
#
loop_
_entity_poly.entity_id
_entity_poly.type
_entity_poly.pdbx_seq_one_letter_code
_entity_poly.pdbx_strand_id
1 'polypeptide(L)'
;MKATLRDTANPTMLKAGYKANVVPATAQAMVDCRVLPGRQAAFEAEVDELIGPDVVREWIRDLPSYETRFDGDLVDAMNAALLAVDPGARTVPYMLSGGTDAKAFARLGIRCFGFVPLRLPPELDFTALFHGVDERVPVDALRFGTRVLANFLTHC
;
A
#
# COMPACT_ATOMS: atom_id res chain seq x y z
N MET A 1 -4.13 -9.32 -2.65
CA MET A 1 -2.93 -9.34 -3.52
C MET A 1 -3.13 -8.81 -4.95
N LYS A 2 -4.33 -8.42 -5.42
CA LYS A 2 -4.46 -7.96 -6.82
C LYS A 2 -3.67 -6.66 -7.10
N ALA A 3 -3.75 -5.67 -6.21
CA ALA A 3 -3.13 -4.36 -6.39
C ALA A 3 -1.61 -4.31 -6.07
N THR A 4 -0.98 -5.45 -5.78
CA THR A 4 0.46 -5.53 -5.46
C THR A 4 1.28 -6.12 -6.62
N LEU A 5 0.62 -6.64 -7.65
CA LEU A 5 1.23 -7.32 -8.80
C LEU A 5 0.75 -6.79 -10.15
N ARG A 6 -0.22 -5.88 -10.15
CA ARG A 6 -0.75 -5.22 -11.35
C ARG A 6 -1.39 -3.90 -10.97
N ASP A 7 -1.52 -3.03 -11.96
CA ASP A 7 -2.28 -1.80 -11.84
C ASP A 7 -3.77 -2.12 -11.62
N THR A 8 -4.46 -1.27 -10.86
CA THR A 8 -5.92 -1.40 -10.64
C THR A 8 -6.58 -0.04 -10.70
N ALA A 9 -7.78 0.01 -11.28
CA ALA A 9 -8.66 1.18 -11.31
C ALA A 9 -10.03 0.74 -10.80
N ASN A 10 -10.48 1.28 -9.66
CA ASN A 10 -11.75 0.91 -9.04
C ASN A 10 -12.67 2.14 -8.98
N PRO A 11 -13.80 2.17 -9.70
CA PRO A 11 -14.79 3.23 -9.55
C PRO A 11 -15.35 3.22 -8.13
N THR A 12 -15.26 4.35 -7.43
CA THR A 12 -15.68 4.48 -6.02
C THR A 12 -16.86 5.42 -5.85
N MET A 13 -17.05 6.39 -6.75
CA MET A 13 -18.19 7.30 -6.73
C MET A 13 -18.64 7.63 -8.16
N LEU A 14 -19.95 7.77 -8.34
CA LEU A 14 -20.58 8.19 -9.60
C LEU A 14 -21.57 9.31 -9.31
N LYS A 15 -21.57 10.36 -10.12
CA LYS A 15 -22.49 11.49 -9.99
C LYS A 15 -22.96 11.96 -11.37
N ALA A 16 -24.28 11.97 -11.58
CA ALA A 16 -24.91 12.54 -12.76
C ALA A 16 -26.36 12.96 -12.44
N GLY A 17 -26.78 14.11 -12.96
CA GLY A 17 -28.16 14.59 -12.84
C GLY A 17 -28.54 15.11 -11.46
N TYR A 18 -29.73 15.72 -11.41
CA TYR A 18 -30.30 16.30 -10.18
C TYR A 18 -31.84 16.25 -10.13
N LYS A 19 -32.51 15.94 -11.24
CA LYS A 19 -33.98 15.77 -11.34
C LYS A 19 -34.30 14.64 -12.32
N ALA A 20 -35.37 13.90 -12.03
CA ALA A 20 -35.75 12.70 -12.78
C ALA A 20 -36.17 12.96 -14.24
N ASN A 21 -36.58 14.18 -14.58
CA ASN A 21 -37.07 14.55 -15.91
C ASN A 21 -36.14 15.52 -16.66
N VAL A 22 -34.88 15.63 -16.24
CA VAL A 22 -33.88 16.51 -16.86
C VAL A 22 -32.69 15.65 -17.30
N VAL A 23 -32.34 15.72 -18.59
CA VAL A 23 -31.12 15.08 -19.11
C VAL A 23 -29.91 15.81 -18.52
N PRO A 24 -28.97 15.10 -17.86
CA PRO A 24 -27.81 15.74 -17.26
C PRO A 24 -26.84 16.28 -18.31
N ALA A 25 -26.32 17.49 -18.08
CA ALA A 25 -25.29 18.10 -18.93
C ALA A 25 -23.89 17.53 -18.65
N THR A 26 -23.66 16.95 -17.47
CA THR A 26 -22.35 16.43 -17.04
C THR A 26 -22.53 15.15 -16.21
N ALA A 27 -21.56 14.24 -16.33
CA ALA A 27 -21.39 13.09 -15.45
C ALA A 27 -19.94 13.06 -14.94
N GLN A 28 -19.73 12.59 -13.72
CA GLN A 28 -18.42 12.46 -13.09
C GLN A 28 -18.29 11.11 -12.41
N ALA A 29 -17.10 10.54 -12.46
CA ALA A 29 -16.73 9.32 -11.76
C ALA A 29 -15.44 9.55 -10.96
N MET A 30 -15.39 9.06 -9.72
CA MET A 30 -14.16 8.98 -8.94
C MET A 30 -13.62 7.57 -9.05
N VAL A 31 -12.33 7.45 -9.35
CA VAL A 31 -11.65 6.17 -9.53
C VAL A 31 -10.46 6.10 -8.57
N ASP A 32 -10.45 5.10 -7.70
CA ASP A 32 -9.31 4.79 -6.84
C ASP A 32 -8.33 3.91 -7.60
N CYS A 33 -7.14 4.44 -7.85
CA CYS A 33 -6.11 3.79 -8.64
C CYS A 33 -4.96 3.31 -7.75
N ARG A 34 -4.45 2.12 -8.06
CA ARG A 34 -3.17 1.60 -7.54
C ARG A 34 -2.30 1.33 -8.74
N VAL A 35 -1.18 2.05 -8.85
CA VAL A 35 -0.28 1.97 -10.00
C VAL A 35 1.06 1.49 -9.51
N LEU A 36 1.61 0.47 -10.17
CA LEU A 36 2.92 -0.06 -9.82
C LEU A 36 4.03 0.99 -10.11
N PRO A 37 5.16 0.91 -9.38
CA PRO A 37 6.34 1.73 -9.67
C PRO A 37 6.73 1.73 -11.15
N GLY A 38 7.01 2.93 -11.68
CA GLY A 38 7.43 3.14 -13.07
C GLY A 38 6.34 2.94 -14.13
N ARG A 39 5.10 2.61 -13.76
CA ARG A 39 4.01 2.29 -14.72
C ARG A 39 3.01 3.42 -14.98
N GLN A 40 3.16 4.58 -14.35
CA GLN A 40 2.19 5.68 -14.44
C GLN A 40 1.83 6.06 -15.88
N ALA A 41 2.81 6.31 -16.75
CA ALA A 41 2.53 6.69 -18.14
C ALA A 41 1.79 5.58 -18.91
N ALA A 42 2.14 4.31 -18.69
CA ALA A 42 1.47 3.18 -19.34
C ALA A 42 0.03 3.01 -18.83
N PHE A 43 -0.18 3.14 -17.52
CA PHE A 43 -1.50 3.11 -16.91
C PHE A 43 -2.39 4.23 -17.44
N GLU A 44 -1.85 5.44 -17.51
CA GLU A 44 -2.54 6.61 -18.03
C GLU A 44 -2.95 6.45 -19.49
N ALA A 45 -2.07 5.92 -20.34
CA ALA A 45 -2.38 5.63 -21.73
C ALA A 45 -3.49 4.58 -21.87
N GLU A 46 -3.47 3.51 -21.06
CA GLU A 46 -4.51 2.48 -21.05
C GLU A 46 -5.86 3.06 -20.59
N VAL A 47 -5.87 3.93 -19.58
CA VAL A 47 -7.09 4.62 -19.15
C VAL A 47 -7.62 5.53 -20.26
N ASP A 48 -6.76 6.30 -20.92
CA ASP A 48 -7.13 7.21 -22.01
C ASP A 48 -7.75 6.46 -23.21
N GLU A 49 -7.20 5.29 -23.55
CA GLU A 49 -7.79 4.40 -24.57
C GLU A 49 -9.20 3.92 -24.16
N LEU A 50 -9.38 3.52 -22.90
CA LEU A 50 -10.64 2.98 -22.41
C LEU A 50 -11.76 4.02 -22.29
N ILE A 51 -11.44 5.26 -21.87
CA ILE A 51 -12.45 6.31 -21.69
C ILE A 51 -12.80 7.03 -22.99
N GLY A 52 -11.93 6.97 -24.00
CA GLY A 52 -12.15 7.60 -25.30
C GLY A 52 -12.02 9.13 -25.27
N PRO A 53 -12.21 9.79 -26.43
CA PRO A 53 -11.89 11.21 -26.61
C PRO A 53 -12.87 12.19 -25.95
N ASP A 54 -14.07 11.73 -25.59
CA ASP A 54 -15.14 12.59 -25.06
C ASP A 54 -15.09 12.72 -23.52
N VAL A 55 -14.16 12.02 -22.86
CA VAL A 55 -14.01 12.01 -21.41
C VAL A 55 -12.65 12.58 -21.05
N VAL A 56 -12.64 13.55 -20.13
CA VAL A 56 -11.42 14.12 -19.57
C VAL A 56 -11.15 13.49 -18.21
N ARG A 57 -9.90 13.05 -17.97
CA ARG A 57 -9.43 12.63 -16.65
C ARG A 57 -8.49 13.66 -16.04
N GLU A 58 -8.51 13.74 -14.72
CA GLU A 58 -7.51 14.45 -13.93
C GLU A 58 -7.20 13.69 -12.64
N TRP A 59 -5.99 13.86 -12.11
CA TRP A 59 -5.65 13.35 -10.79
C TRP A 59 -6.13 14.32 -9.72
N ILE A 60 -7.16 13.92 -8.95
CA ILE A 60 -7.60 14.67 -7.77
C ILE A 60 -6.55 14.58 -6.66
N ARG A 61 -5.92 13.42 -6.54
CA ARG A 61 -4.81 13.20 -5.61
C ARG A 61 -3.83 12.20 -6.21
N ASP A 62 -2.68 12.71 -6.61
CA ASP A 62 -1.56 11.91 -7.07
C ASP A 62 -0.58 11.68 -5.90
N LEU A 63 -0.40 10.41 -5.55
CA LEU A 63 0.53 9.95 -4.53
C LEU A 63 1.46 8.93 -5.18
N PRO A 64 2.72 9.31 -5.48
CA PRO A 64 3.64 8.43 -6.17
C PRO A 64 3.84 7.11 -5.43
N SER A 65 3.93 6.03 -6.19
CA SER A 65 4.36 4.73 -5.67
C SER A 65 5.82 4.80 -5.22
N TYR A 66 6.17 3.96 -4.26
CA TYR A 66 7.52 3.87 -3.72
C TYR A 66 7.98 2.42 -3.78
N GLU A 67 9.19 2.22 -4.28
CA GLU A 67 9.91 0.95 -4.22
C GLU A 67 11.36 1.18 -3.84
N THR A 68 11.96 0.13 -3.28
CA THR A 68 13.39 0.07 -2.97
C THR A 68 13.86 -1.36 -3.15
N ARG A 69 15.15 -1.52 -3.38
CA ARG A 69 15.83 -2.82 -3.34
C ARG A 69 15.75 -3.41 -1.93
N PHE A 70 15.74 -4.74 -1.81
CA PHE A 70 15.78 -5.48 -0.55
C PHE A 70 17.22 -5.92 -0.25
N ASP A 71 18.07 -4.98 0.17
CA ASP A 71 19.50 -5.20 0.43
C ASP A 71 20.09 -4.16 1.41
N GLY A 72 21.31 -4.42 1.87
CA GLY A 72 22.13 -3.52 2.68
C GLY A 72 21.81 -3.53 4.18
N ASP A 73 22.58 -2.75 4.93
CA ASP A 73 22.68 -2.81 6.40
C ASP A 73 21.33 -2.76 7.11
N LEU A 74 20.40 -1.92 6.63
CA LEU A 74 19.07 -1.82 7.21
C LEU A 74 18.26 -3.13 7.08
N VAL A 75 18.36 -3.80 5.92
CA VAL A 75 17.72 -5.09 5.68
C VAL A 75 18.38 -6.18 6.50
N ASP A 76 19.71 -6.16 6.60
CA ASP A 76 20.47 -7.10 7.41
C ASP A 76 20.13 -6.98 8.90
N ALA A 77 19.99 -5.75 9.41
CA ALA A 77 19.55 -5.46 10.76
C ALA A 77 18.10 -5.94 11.02
N MET A 78 17.16 -5.71 10.09
CA MET A 78 15.80 -6.25 10.20
C MET A 78 15.78 -7.79 10.24
N ASN A 79 16.63 -8.44 9.44
CA ASN A 79 16.77 -9.90 9.42
C ASN A 79 17.35 -10.43 10.74
N ALA A 80 18.43 -9.80 11.24
CA ALA A 80 19.08 -10.18 12.49
C ALA A 80 18.14 -10.06 13.68
N ALA A 81 17.39 -8.97 13.78
CA ALA A 81 16.43 -8.74 14.85
C ALA A 81 15.29 -9.78 14.87
N LEU A 82 14.81 -10.20 13.69
CA LEU A 82 13.81 -11.27 13.59
C LEU A 82 14.40 -12.62 14.02
N LEU A 83 15.57 -12.99 13.50
CA LEU A 83 16.23 -14.27 13.80
C LEU A 83 16.65 -14.39 15.28
N ALA A 84 16.93 -13.28 15.95
CA ALA A 84 17.22 -13.25 17.38
C ALA A 84 16.03 -13.66 18.26
N VAL A 85 14.80 -13.45 17.78
CA VAL A 85 13.56 -13.78 18.52
C VAL A 85 12.86 -15.02 17.97
N ASP A 86 13.02 -15.29 16.67
CA ASP A 86 12.52 -16.48 15.96
C ASP A 86 13.58 -17.01 14.99
N PRO A 87 14.42 -17.98 15.41
CA PRO A 87 15.45 -18.57 14.55
C PRO A 87 14.94 -19.27 13.30
N GLY A 88 13.63 -19.58 13.24
CA GLY A 88 12.99 -20.20 12.07
C GLY A 88 12.42 -19.18 11.08
N ALA A 89 12.47 -17.89 11.39
CA ALA A 89 11.89 -16.84 10.56
C ALA A 89 12.56 -16.75 9.19
N ARG A 90 11.78 -16.39 8.17
CA ARG A 90 12.25 -16.09 6.82
C ARG A 90 11.69 -14.75 6.39
N THR A 91 12.57 -13.84 6.01
CA THR A 91 12.18 -12.53 5.51
C THR A 91 12.02 -12.57 4.00
N VAL A 92 10.94 -11.96 3.52
CA VAL A 92 10.66 -11.81 2.10
C VAL A 92 10.16 -10.38 1.86
N PRO A 93 10.64 -9.70 0.81
CA PRO A 93 10.08 -8.41 0.43
C PRO A 93 8.66 -8.62 -0.11
N TYR A 94 7.74 -7.74 0.27
CA TYR A 94 6.43 -7.65 -0.36
C TYR A 94 6.01 -6.20 -0.52
N MET A 95 5.20 -5.93 -1.54
CA MET A 95 4.63 -4.61 -1.78
C MET A 95 3.30 -4.49 -1.05
N LEU A 96 3.14 -3.45 -0.23
CA LEU A 96 1.88 -3.11 0.41
C LEU A 96 1.01 -2.28 -0.55
N SER A 97 -0.26 -2.66 -0.73
CA SER A 97 -1.19 -1.91 -1.58
C SER A 97 -1.75 -0.63 -0.92
N GLY A 98 -1.52 -0.48 0.39
CA GLY A 98 -1.85 0.71 1.17
C GLY A 98 -0.80 1.80 1.06
N GLY A 99 -1.16 3.02 1.46
CA GLY A 99 -0.24 4.16 1.49
C GLY A 99 0.57 4.23 2.79
N THR A 100 1.85 4.55 2.67
CA THR A 100 2.74 4.89 3.81
C THR A 100 3.43 6.23 3.56
N ASP A 101 4.07 6.81 4.58
CA ASP A 101 4.82 8.07 4.43
C ASP A 101 6.14 7.91 3.67
N ALA A 102 6.52 6.67 3.30
CA ALA A 102 7.73 6.39 2.54
C ALA A 102 7.84 7.23 1.26
N LYS A 103 6.73 7.45 0.54
CA LYS A 103 6.69 8.30 -0.66
C LYS A 103 7.07 9.77 -0.39
N ALA A 104 6.82 10.28 0.81
CA ALA A 104 7.20 11.63 1.20
C ALA A 104 8.68 11.68 1.61
N PHE A 105 9.12 10.73 2.45
CA PHE A 105 10.52 10.62 2.88
C PHE A 105 11.49 10.34 1.74
N ALA A 106 11.07 9.57 0.73
CA ALA A 106 11.87 9.29 -0.47
C ALA A 106 12.26 10.57 -1.21
N ARG A 107 11.44 11.62 -1.18
CA ARG A 107 11.75 12.94 -1.78
C ARG A 107 12.89 13.64 -1.06
N LEU A 108 13.17 13.27 0.18
CA LEU A 108 14.29 13.75 0.98
C LEU A 108 15.54 12.86 0.84
N GLY A 109 15.53 11.87 -0.06
CA GLY A 109 16.60 10.89 -0.22
C GLY A 109 16.64 9.84 0.89
N ILE A 110 15.60 9.76 1.74
CA ILE A 110 15.52 8.78 2.81
C ILE A 110 14.98 7.47 2.24
N ARG A 111 15.79 6.42 2.32
CA ARG A 111 15.38 5.05 1.98
C ARG A 111 14.52 4.50 3.10
N CYS A 112 13.29 4.10 2.76
CA CYS A 112 12.30 3.60 3.70
C CYS A 112 11.97 2.12 3.49
N PHE A 113 11.62 1.44 4.57
CA PHE A 113 11.02 0.10 4.58
C PHE A 113 9.85 0.08 5.58
N GLY A 114 8.79 -0.64 5.23
CA GLY A 114 7.75 -0.99 6.20
C GLY A 114 8.23 -2.19 7.02
N PHE A 115 8.32 -2.05 8.34
CA PHE A 115 8.76 -3.12 9.23
C PHE A 115 7.83 -3.20 10.46
N VAL A 116 6.94 -4.18 10.44
CA VAL A 116 5.94 -4.42 11.49
C VAL A 116 5.97 -5.90 11.86
N PRO A 117 6.88 -6.33 12.75
CA PRO A 117 7.19 -7.75 12.99
C PRO A 117 6.14 -8.43 13.90
N LEU A 118 4.88 -8.42 13.50
CA LEU A 118 3.81 -9.11 14.23
C LEU A 118 3.78 -10.60 13.87
N ARG A 119 3.85 -11.46 14.89
CA ARG A 119 3.66 -12.91 14.71
C ARG A 119 2.17 -13.25 14.75
N LEU A 120 1.52 -13.11 13.60
CA LEU A 120 0.08 -13.28 13.44
C LEU A 120 -0.28 -14.75 13.18
N PRO A 121 -1.43 -15.22 13.68
CA PRO A 121 -1.94 -16.55 13.36
C PRO A 121 -2.42 -16.61 11.88
N PRO A 122 -2.28 -17.75 11.20
CA PRO A 122 -2.51 -17.86 9.75
C PRO A 122 -3.96 -17.62 9.32
N GLU A 123 -4.93 -17.83 10.23
CA GLU A 123 -6.35 -17.62 9.99
C GLU A 123 -6.82 -16.17 10.14
N LEU A 124 -5.98 -15.28 10.66
CA LEU A 124 -6.32 -13.88 10.85
C LEU A 124 -6.08 -13.09 9.55
N ASP A 125 -7.14 -12.63 8.91
CA ASP A 125 -7.05 -11.63 7.85
C ASP A 125 -6.73 -10.26 8.44
N PHE A 126 -5.45 -10.07 8.76
CA PHE A 126 -4.97 -8.84 9.36
C PHE A 126 -5.11 -7.64 8.43
N THR A 127 -5.03 -7.86 7.11
CA THR A 127 -5.15 -6.77 6.13
C THR A 127 -6.57 -6.21 6.06
N ALA A 128 -7.59 -7.03 6.26
CA ALA A 128 -8.98 -6.58 6.34
C ALA A 128 -9.30 -5.77 7.61
N LEU A 129 -8.46 -5.86 8.65
CA LEU A 129 -8.66 -5.11 9.89
C LEU A 129 -8.22 -3.66 9.80
N PHE A 130 -7.41 -3.26 8.81
CA PHE A 130 -6.97 -1.87 8.68
C PHE A 130 -8.17 -0.95 8.44
N HIS A 131 -8.47 -0.08 9.42
CA HIS A 131 -9.65 0.79 9.44
C HIS A 131 -10.98 0.02 9.35
N GLY A 132 -10.96 -1.28 9.70
CA GLY A 132 -12.11 -2.16 9.68
C GLY A 132 -12.92 -2.09 10.97
N VAL A 133 -14.07 -2.77 10.96
CA VAL A 133 -14.84 -2.99 12.20
C VAL A 133 -14.04 -3.92 13.11
N ASP A 134 -13.97 -3.60 14.40
CA ASP A 134 -13.28 -4.41 15.41
C ASP A 134 -11.79 -4.65 15.08
N GLU A 135 -11.13 -3.59 14.59
CA GLU A 135 -9.68 -3.55 14.37
C GLU A 135 -8.94 -3.96 15.66
N ARG A 136 -8.09 -4.98 15.55
CA ARG A 136 -7.39 -5.58 16.69
C ARG A 136 -6.13 -6.30 16.28
N VAL A 137 -5.29 -6.60 17.28
CA VAL A 137 -4.09 -7.41 17.13
C VAL A 137 -3.97 -8.37 18.31
N PRO A 138 -3.53 -9.63 18.12
CA PRO A 138 -3.26 -10.53 19.22
C PRO A 138 -2.19 -9.95 20.16
N VAL A 139 -2.44 -10.01 21.47
CA VAL A 139 -1.50 -9.48 22.48
C VAL A 139 -0.12 -10.14 22.37
N ASP A 140 -0.07 -11.44 22.10
CA ASP A 140 1.21 -12.15 21.93
C ASP A 140 1.94 -11.76 20.64
N ALA A 141 1.22 -11.37 19.58
CA ALA A 141 1.83 -10.82 18.37
C ALA A 141 2.45 -9.45 18.64
N LEU A 142 1.75 -8.60 19.42
CA LEU A 142 2.26 -7.30 19.85
C LEU A 142 3.51 -7.47 20.73
N ARG A 143 3.46 -8.34 21.74
CA ARG A 143 4.61 -8.66 22.61
C ARG A 143 5.80 -9.19 21.80
N PHE A 144 5.56 -10.05 20.83
CA PHE A 144 6.60 -10.55 19.93
C PHE A 144 7.23 -9.40 19.12
N GLY A 145 6.40 -8.57 18.48
CA GLY A 145 6.86 -7.45 17.68
C GLY A 145 7.65 -6.42 18.49
N THR A 146 7.24 -6.13 19.73
CA THR A 146 8.00 -5.25 20.64
C THR A 146 9.39 -5.81 20.93
N ARG A 147 9.55 -7.12 21.15
CA ARG A 147 10.87 -7.72 21.38
C ARG A 147 11.77 -7.63 20.14
N VAL A 148 11.21 -7.88 18.95
CA VAL A 148 11.95 -7.75 17.69
C VAL A 148 12.38 -6.31 17.48
N LEU A 149 11.48 -5.33 17.63
CA LEU A 149 11.80 -3.91 17.47
C LEU A 149 12.81 -3.43 18.53
N ALA A 150 12.70 -3.90 19.78
CA ALA A 150 13.67 -3.58 20.81
C ALA A 150 15.06 -4.11 20.43
N ASN A 151 15.16 -5.36 19.97
CA ASN A 151 16.43 -5.94 19.50
C ASN A 151 17.01 -5.14 18.33
N PHE A 152 16.18 -4.86 17.31
CA PHE A 152 16.55 -4.05 16.14
C PHE A 152 17.14 -2.69 16.52
N LEU A 153 16.55 -1.99 17.50
CA LEU A 153 17.00 -0.65 17.89
C LEU A 153 18.23 -0.63 18.81
N THR A 154 18.61 -1.77 19.40
CA THR A 154 19.64 -1.80 20.47
C THR A 154 20.81 -2.75 20.19
N HIS A 155 20.69 -3.66 19.23
CA HIS A 155 21.67 -4.71 18.96
C HIS A 155 21.99 -4.90 17.47
N CYS A 156 21.36 -4.14 16.57
CA CYS A 156 21.56 -4.22 15.13
C CYS A 156 22.06 -2.90 14.55
#